data_AF-A0A6J8EAM8-F1
#
_entry.id   AF-A0A6J8EAM8-F1
#
_cell.length_a   1.000
_cell.length_b   1.000
_cell.length_c   1.000
_cell.angle_alpha   90.00
_cell.angle_beta   90.00
_cell.angle_gamma   90.00
#
_symmetry.space_group_name_H-M   'P 1'
#
loop_
_entity.id
_entity.type
_entity.pdbx_description
1 polymer ?
#
loop_
_entity_poly.entity_id
_entity_poly.type
_entity_poly.pdbx_seq_one_letter_code
_entity_poly.pdbx_strand_id
1 'polypeptide(L)'
;MSLVGMDDNFQQMLKCDVNSVRNNLMDICATQWHTNLSNFPKLRTYGTFKSTYSTETYIKLNLKRRERSVLAQFRCGILPLRLETGRFVGEPEYQQICRMCDSGNVENELHFLVECQFYNGLRNQLFSGLSVTVLNLNNSEKLNILLSEYSRKTARYLEQSLTKRRQHLYLNN
;
A
#
# COMPACT_ATOMS: atom_id res chain seq x y z
N MET A 1 30.31 11.81 12.95
CA MET A 1 29.54 13.03 12.61
C MET A 1 28.19 12.90 13.27
N SER A 2 27.77 13.87 14.10
CA SER A 2 26.43 13.79 14.69
C SER A 2 25.38 13.87 13.58
N LEU A 3 24.31 13.09 13.73
CA LEU A 3 23.23 13.01 12.74
C LEU A 3 22.55 14.37 12.53
N VAL A 4 22.60 15.25 13.53
CA VAL A 4 21.90 16.54 13.58
C VAL A 4 22.84 17.72 13.34
N GLY A 5 24.17 17.50 13.34
CA GLY A 5 25.17 18.56 13.10
C GLY A 5 25.20 19.65 14.18
N MET A 6 24.83 19.33 15.43
CA MET A 6 24.74 20.29 16.55
C MET A 6 25.82 20.08 17.61
N ASP A 7 26.95 19.48 17.22
CA ASP A 7 28.08 19.25 18.12
C ASP A 7 28.57 20.58 18.71
N ASP A 8 28.66 21.64 17.90
CA ASP A 8 29.09 22.96 18.34
C ASP A 8 28.13 23.61 19.34
N ASN A 9 26.82 23.44 19.17
CA ASN A 9 25.83 23.96 20.12
C ASN A 9 26.00 23.34 21.52
N PHE A 10 26.33 22.05 21.58
CA PHE A 10 26.61 21.37 22.84
C PHE A 10 27.94 21.83 23.44
N GLN A 11 29.01 21.85 22.63
CA GLN A 11 30.35 22.24 23.08
C GLN A 11 30.42 23.69 23.55
N GLN A 12 29.67 24.60 22.91
CA GLN A 12 29.70 26.03 23.17
C GLN A 12 28.51 26.52 24.03
N MET A 13 27.67 25.61 24.54
CA MET A 13 26.46 25.93 25.33
C MET A 13 25.54 26.96 24.65
N LEU A 14 25.44 26.92 23.32
CA LEU A 14 24.60 27.83 22.56
C LEU A 14 23.12 27.43 22.67
N LYS A 15 22.23 28.42 22.57
CA LYS A 15 20.80 28.17 22.50
C LYS A 15 20.48 27.28 21.30
N CYS A 16 19.82 26.15 21.55
CA CYS A 16 19.36 25.25 20.50
C CYS A 16 18.04 25.75 19.89
N ASP A 17 18.01 25.87 18.55
CA ASP A 17 16.76 26.08 17.83
C ASP A 17 16.06 24.75 17.55
N VAL A 18 15.05 24.45 18.36
CA VAL A 18 14.27 23.21 18.29
C VAL A 18 13.56 23.07 16.94
N ASN A 19 13.17 24.16 16.28
CA ASN A 19 12.51 24.08 14.97
C ASN A 19 13.50 23.67 13.89
N SER A 20 14.72 24.21 13.94
CA SER A 20 15.81 23.81 13.05
C SER A 20 16.16 22.33 13.22
N VAL A 21 16.30 21.84 14.46
CA VAL A 21 16.50 20.41 14.75
C VAL A 21 15.39 19.56 14.15
N ARG A 22 14.13 19.95 14.38
CA ARG A 22 12.97 19.21 13.89
C ARG A 22 12.97 19.10 12.37
N ASN A 23 13.22 20.21 11.67
CA ASN A 23 13.24 20.24 10.22
C ASN A 23 14.37 19.37 9.67
N ASN A 24 15.59 19.49 10.23
CA ASN A 24 16.72 18.66 9.84
C ASN A 24 16.42 17.16 10.03
N LEU A 25 15.88 16.76 11.19
CA LEU A 25 15.48 15.37 11.43
C LEU A 25 14.41 14.89 10.44
N MET A 26 13.41 15.73 10.14
CA MET A 26 12.38 15.40 9.15
C MET A 26 12.96 15.21 7.75
N ASP A 27 13.92 16.05 7.35
CA ASP A 27 14.60 15.95 6.06
C ASP A 27 15.44 14.67 5.99
N ILE A 28 16.22 14.36 7.02
CA ILE A 28 16.99 13.10 7.11
C ILE A 28 16.06 11.90 6.97
N CYS A 29 14.95 11.87 7.72
CA CYS A 29 13.98 10.78 7.66
C CYS A 29 13.31 10.68 6.28
N ALA A 30 12.96 11.81 5.67
CA ALA A 30 12.32 11.85 4.34
C ALA A 30 13.28 11.36 3.25
N THR A 31 14.54 11.79 3.28
CA THR A 31 15.59 11.32 2.37
C THR A 31 15.82 9.82 2.53
N GLN A 32 16.01 9.34 3.77
CA GLN A 32 16.21 7.91 4.01
C GLN A 32 15.01 7.08 3.57
N TRP A 33 13.79 7.56 3.84
CA TRP A 33 12.57 6.92 3.37
C TRP A 33 12.53 6.82 1.85
N HIS A 34 12.82 7.91 1.13
CA HIS A 34 12.80 7.94 -0.32
C HIS A 34 13.85 7.00 -0.93
N THR A 35 15.08 7.02 -0.42
CA THR A 35 16.15 6.09 -0.83
C THR A 35 15.75 4.63 -0.62
N ASN A 36 15.12 4.34 0.52
CA ASN A 36 14.70 2.99 0.86
C ASN A 36 13.58 2.47 -0.05
N LEU A 37 12.64 3.30 -0.49
CA LEU A 37 11.54 2.86 -1.35
C LEU A 37 12.03 2.14 -2.61
N SER A 38 13.08 2.65 -3.25
CA SER A 38 13.68 2.06 -4.45
C SER A 38 14.40 0.73 -4.17
N ASN A 39 14.85 0.53 -2.93
CA ASN A 39 15.64 -0.64 -2.53
C ASN A 39 14.78 -1.81 -2.04
N PHE A 40 13.47 -1.61 -1.83
CA PHE A 40 12.57 -2.65 -1.34
C PHE A 40 11.58 -3.08 -2.42
N PRO A 41 11.84 -4.18 -3.17
CA PRO A 41 10.93 -4.68 -4.21
C PRO A 41 9.49 -4.94 -3.74
N LYS A 42 9.32 -5.21 -2.44
CA LYS A 42 8.01 -5.40 -1.81
C LYS A 42 7.15 -4.13 -1.84
N LEU A 43 7.78 -2.97 -1.82
CA LEU A 43 7.12 -1.66 -1.80
C LEU A 43 6.86 -1.12 -3.22
N ARG A 44 7.00 -1.94 -4.26
CA ARG A 44 6.74 -1.56 -5.67
C ARG A 44 5.42 -0.80 -5.85
N THR A 45 4.34 -1.29 -5.24
CA THR A 45 3.02 -0.64 -5.31
C THR A 45 2.91 0.56 -4.39
N TYR A 46 3.53 0.52 -3.21
CA TYR A 46 3.54 1.67 -2.30
C TYR A 46 4.20 2.90 -2.95
N GLY A 47 5.34 2.69 -3.60
CA GLY A 47 6.11 3.73 -4.26
C GLY A 47 5.41 4.38 -5.46
N THR A 48 4.36 3.76 -6.03
CA THR A 48 3.65 4.34 -7.19
C THR A 48 2.66 5.44 -6.82
N PHE A 49 2.15 5.46 -5.58
CA PHE A 49 1.16 6.46 -5.14
C PHE A 49 1.60 7.27 -3.92
N LYS A 50 2.57 6.81 -3.12
CA LYS A 50 3.04 7.54 -1.94
C LYS A 50 4.33 8.30 -2.27
N SER A 51 4.17 9.61 -2.52
CA SER A 51 5.28 10.50 -2.90
C SER A 51 5.85 11.35 -1.75
N THR A 52 5.14 11.49 -0.63
CA THR A 52 5.53 12.38 0.47
C THR A 52 5.77 11.63 1.77
N TYR A 53 6.84 11.96 2.50
CA TYR A 53 7.07 11.46 3.85
C TYR A 53 6.17 12.20 4.86
N SER A 54 4.96 11.67 5.05
CA SER A 54 3.93 12.29 5.88
C SER A 54 2.93 11.26 6.39
N THR A 55 2.23 11.57 7.48
CA THR A 55 1.15 10.73 8.00
C THR A 55 0.08 10.50 6.94
N GLU A 56 -0.28 9.25 6.72
CA GLU A 56 -1.22 8.86 5.68
C GLU A 56 -2.64 9.37 5.95
N THR A 57 -3.29 9.88 4.91
CA THR A 57 -4.65 10.43 4.98
C THR A 57 -5.67 9.40 5.44
N TYR A 58 -5.53 8.13 5.00
CA TYR A 58 -6.44 7.06 5.39
C TYR A 58 -6.42 6.76 6.90
N ILE A 59 -5.34 7.10 7.61
CA ILE A 59 -5.25 6.94 9.07
C ILE A 59 -6.22 7.91 9.77
N LYS A 60 -6.47 9.07 9.18
CA LYS A 60 -7.39 10.08 9.71
C LYS A 60 -8.86 9.77 9.41
N LEU A 61 -9.13 8.79 8.53
CA LEU A 61 -10.50 8.38 8.21
C LEU A 61 -11.11 7.55 9.35
N ASN A 62 -12.42 7.71 9.57
CA ASN A 62 -13.22 6.84 10.43
C ASN A 62 -13.45 5.47 9.76
N LEU A 63 -12.44 4.61 9.82
CA LEU A 63 -12.46 3.22 9.35
C LEU A 63 -12.47 2.28 10.55
N LYS A 64 -13.12 1.12 10.39
CA LYS A 64 -13.02 0.04 11.38
C LYS A 64 -11.55 -0.38 11.52
N ARG A 65 -11.16 -0.84 12.72
CA ARG A 65 -9.79 -1.32 12.99
C ARG A 65 -9.31 -2.32 11.93
N ARG A 66 -10.18 -3.26 11.54
CA ARG A 66 -9.88 -4.28 10.53
C ARG A 66 -9.67 -3.67 9.14
N GLU A 67 -10.56 -2.79 8.69
CA GLU A 67 -10.45 -2.09 7.39
C GLU A 67 -9.14 -1.32 7.29
N ARG A 68 -8.78 -0.58 8.35
CA ARG A 68 -7.53 0.19 8.42
C ARG A 68 -6.30 -0.72 8.35
N SER A 69 -6.31 -1.82 9.10
CA SER A 69 -5.21 -2.79 9.12
C SER A 69 -5.03 -3.47 7.75
N VAL A 70 -6.12 -3.93 7.14
CA VAL A 70 -6.09 -4.58 5.82
C VAL A 70 -5.60 -3.61 4.74
N LEU A 71 -6.06 -2.36 4.75
CA LEU A 71 -5.60 -1.34 3.82
C LEU A 71 -4.10 -1.06 3.98
N ALA A 72 -3.61 -0.92 5.23
CA ALA A 72 -2.18 -0.72 5.50
C ALA A 72 -1.34 -1.90 4.98
N GLN A 73 -1.78 -3.13 5.28
CA GLN A 73 -1.10 -4.34 4.81
C GLN A 73 -1.08 -4.43 3.28
N PHE A 74 -2.20 -4.12 2.61
CA PHE A 74 -2.27 -4.13 1.16
C PHE A 74 -1.34 -3.10 0.52
N ARG A 75 -1.34 -1.87 1.05
CA ARG A 75 -0.43 -0.81 0.59
C ARG A 75 1.05 -1.22 0.70
N CYS A 76 1.40 -2.00 1.72
CA CYS A 76 2.77 -2.47 1.95
C CYS A 76 3.08 -3.84 1.31
N GLY A 77 2.17 -4.41 0.50
CA GLY A 77 2.36 -5.71 -0.15
C GLY A 77 2.41 -6.89 0.81
N ILE A 78 1.71 -6.83 1.95
CA ILE A 78 1.75 -7.84 3.03
C ILE A 78 0.54 -8.81 2.97
N LEU A 79 -0.51 -8.49 2.21
CA LEU A 79 -1.65 -9.40 2.09
C LEU A 79 -1.23 -10.75 1.51
N PRO A 80 -1.90 -11.86 1.89
CA PRO A 80 -1.56 -13.22 1.46
C PRO A 80 -2.01 -13.50 0.00
N LEU A 81 -1.51 -12.68 -0.92
CA LEU A 81 -1.60 -12.87 -2.36
C LEU A 81 -0.52 -13.86 -2.82
N ARG A 82 -0.66 -14.46 -4.00
CA ARG A 82 0.33 -15.40 -4.53
C ARG A 82 1.69 -14.77 -4.76
N LEU A 83 1.74 -13.48 -5.10
CA LEU A 83 3.02 -12.76 -5.20
C LEU A 83 3.80 -12.73 -3.87
N GLU A 84 3.11 -12.53 -2.74
CA GLU A 84 3.75 -12.52 -1.42
C GLU A 84 3.97 -13.94 -0.87
N THR A 85 2.97 -14.82 -1.00
CA THR A 85 3.06 -16.20 -0.48
C THR A 85 4.04 -17.08 -1.26
N GLY A 86 4.12 -16.92 -2.58
CA GLY A 86 5.09 -17.60 -3.42
C GLY A 86 6.53 -17.17 -3.13
N ARG A 87 6.74 -15.89 -2.78
CA ARG A 87 8.04 -15.39 -2.35
C ARG A 87 8.58 -16.13 -1.12
N PHE A 88 7.74 -16.44 -0.13
CA PHE A 88 8.19 -17.16 1.07
C PHE A 88 8.69 -18.59 0.79
N VAL A 89 8.22 -19.19 -0.31
CA VAL A 89 8.62 -20.54 -0.73
C VAL A 89 9.61 -20.54 -1.91
N GLY A 90 10.11 -19.37 -2.31
CA GLY A 90 11.08 -19.23 -3.40
C GLY A 90 10.53 -19.52 -4.80
N GLU A 91 9.21 -19.42 -4.98
CA GLU A 91 8.56 -19.65 -6.27
C GLU A 91 8.89 -18.50 -7.24
N PRO A 92 9.26 -18.77 -8.51
CA PRO A 92 9.47 -17.72 -9.51
C PRO A 92 8.21 -16.88 -9.75
N GLU A 93 8.35 -15.58 -9.98
CA GLU A 93 7.22 -14.64 -10.12
C GLU A 93 6.17 -15.10 -11.15
N TYR A 94 6.60 -15.62 -12.29
CA TYR A 94 5.71 -16.11 -13.35
C TYR A 94 4.84 -17.32 -12.94
N GLN A 95 5.19 -18.03 -11.86
CA GLN A 95 4.41 -19.15 -11.31
C GLN A 95 3.47 -18.72 -10.16
N GLN A 96 3.58 -17.47 -9.70
CA GLN A 96 2.78 -16.90 -8.61
C GLN A 96 1.38 -16.48 -9.09
N ILE A 97 0.75 -17.36 -9.85
CA ILE A 97 -0.55 -17.17 -10.51
C ILE A 97 -1.68 -17.15 -9.50
N CYS A 98 -2.68 -16.29 -9.74
CA CYS A 98 -3.89 -16.21 -8.95
C CYS A 98 -4.64 -17.54 -8.96
N ARG A 99 -4.92 -18.07 -7.77
CA ARG A 99 -5.69 -19.31 -7.59
C ARG A 99 -7.19 -19.09 -7.45
N MET A 100 -7.64 -17.83 -7.52
CA MET A 100 -9.05 -17.48 -7.32
C MET A 100 -9.79 -17.31 -8.65
N CYS A 101 -9.08 -17.14 -9.76
CA CYS A 101 -9.66 -17.00 -11.09
C CYS A 101 -8.83 -17.74 -12.14
N ASP A 102 -9.42 -17.99 -13.31
CA ASP A 102 -8.82 -18.81 -14.37
C ASP A 102 -8.00 -18.01 -15.39
N SER A 103 -7.59 -16.78 -15.06
CA SER A 103 -6.95 -15.88 -16.03
C SER A 103 -5.48 -16.19 -16.31
N GLY A 104 -4.84 -17.08 -15.53
CA GLY A 104 -3.41 -17.39 -15.67
C GLY A 104 -2.46 -16.24 -15.30
N ASN A 105 -2.94 -15.15 -14.68
CA ASN A 105 -2.14 -13.98 -14.36
C ASN A 105 -1.52 -14.07 -12.96
N VAL A 106 -0.35 -13.44 -12.79
CA VAL A 106 0.31 -13.26 -11.48
C VAL A 106 -0.61 -12.51 -10.50
N GLU A 107 -0.76 -13.04 -9.29
CA GLU A 107 -1.59 -12.40 -8.26
C GLU A 107 -0.83 -11.30 -7.51
N ASN A 108 -0.73 -10.14 -8.13
CA ASN A 108 -0.23 -8.92 -7.51
C ASN A 108 -1.39 -8.00 -7.04
N GLU A 109 -1.07 -6.84 -6.48
CA GLU A 109 -2.03 -5.85 -5.99
C GLU A 109 -2.91 -5.31 -7.12
N LEU A 110 -2.34 -5.10 -8.32
CA LEU A 110 -3.08 -4.65 -9.50
C LEU A 110 -4.15 -5.68 -9.88
N HIS A 111 -3.75 -6.94 -10.02
CA HIS A 111 -4.64 -8.03 -10.34
C HIS A 111 -5.74 -8.15 -9.29
N PHE A 112 -5.38 -8.16 -8.01
CA PHE A 112 -6.34 -8.30 -6.91
C PHE A 112 -7.35 -7.14 -6.87
N LEU A 113 -6.90 -5.89 -6.99
CA LEU A 113 -7.77 -4.70 -6.83
C LEU A 113 -8.50 -4.32 -8.12
N VAL A 114 -7.94 -4.56 -9.30
CA VAL A 114 -8.45 -4.02 -10.58
C VAL A 114 -8.88 -5.09 -11.60
N GLU A 115 -8.35 -6.31 -11.58
CA GLU A 115 -8.50 -7.23 -12.75
C GLU A 115 -9.15 -8.59 -12.45
N CYS A 116 -8.87 -9.20 -11.29
CA CYS A 116 -9.22 -10.58 -10.96
C CYS A 116 -10.73 -10.89 -10.99
N GLN A 117 -11.19 -11.65 -11.99
CA GLN A 117 -12.61 -11.86 -12.28
C GLN A 117 -13.43 -12.38 -11.09
N PHE A 118 -12.82 -13.15 -10.20
CA PHE A 118 -13.42 -13.66 -8.96
C PHE A 118 -14.03 -12.57 -8.07
N TYR A 119 -13.45 -11.36 -8.09
CA TYR A 119 -13.89 -10.23 -7.28
C TYR A 119 -14.76 -9.23 -8.06
N ASN A 120 -15.19 -9.51 -9.30
CA ASN A 120 -15.94 -8.56 -10.13
C ASN A 120 -17.18 -7.98 -9.45
N GLY A 121 -17.98 -8.80 -8.75
CA GLY A 121 -19.14 -8.30 -8.02
C GLY A 121 -18.79 -7.25 -6.95
N LEU A 122 -17.71 -7.49 -6.19
CA LEU A 122 -17.21 -6.54 -5.18
C LEU A 122 -16.54 -5.33 -5.85
N ARG A 123 -15.85 -5.53 -6.97
CA ARG A 123 -15.18 -4.46 -7.73
C ARG A 123 -16.20 -3.51 -8.35
N ASN A 124 -17.33 -4.02 -8.82
CA ASN A 124 -18.44 -3.20 -9.31
C ASN A 124 -18.98 -2.28 -8.19
N GLN A 125 -19.05 -2.78 -6.95
CA GLN A 125 -19.42 -1.94 -5.80
C GLN A 125 -18.34 -0.91 -5.45
N LEU A 126 -17.04 -1.27 -5.56
CA LEU A 126 -15.93 -0.34 -5.40
C LEU A 126 -15.99 0.81 -6.42
N PHE A 127 -16.27 0.48 -7.68
CA PHE A 127 -16.34 1.43 -8.79
C PHE A 127 -17.67 2.18 -8.89
N SER A 128 -18.70 1.72 -8.19
CA SER A 128 -19.99 2.39 -8.13
C SER A 128 -19.84 3.82 -7.59
N GLY A 129 -20.32 4.80 -8.35
CA GLY A 129 -20.27 6.22 -8.01
C GLY A 129 -18.87 6.85 -8.08
N LEU A 130 -17.91 6.22 -8.77
CA LEU A 130 -16.70 6.92 -9.21
C LEU A 130 -17.02 7.78 -10.44
N SER A 131 -16.28 8.87 -10.64
CA SER A 131 -16.46 9.71 -11.83
C SER A 131 -16.01 8.98 -13.09
N VAL A 132 -16.59 9.37 -14.24
CA VAL A 132 -16.22 8.82 -15.55
C VAL A 132 -14.72 8.98 -15.82
N THR A 133 -14.13 10.10 -15.39
CA THR A 133 -12.69 10.35 -15.48
C THR A 133 -11.89 9.24 -14.81
N VAL A 134 -12.25 8.84 -13.59
CA VAL A 134 -11.56 7.76 -12.86
C VAL A 134 -11.78 6.40 -13.52
N LEU A 135 -12.97 6.15 -14.07
CA LEU A 135 -13.28 4.89 -14.76
C LEU A 135 -12.51 4.73 -16.07
N ASN A 136 -12.13 5.83 -16.72
CA ASN A 136 -11.38 5.84 -17.98
C ASN A 136 -9.85 5.79 -17.79
N LEU A 137 -9.35 5.91 -16.56
CA LEU A 137 -7.93 5.74 -16.26
C LEU A 137 -7.43 4.33 -16.64
N ASN A 138 -6.13 4.21 -16.93
CA ASN A 138 -5.52 2.90 -17.10
C ASN A 138 -5.45 2.14 -15.77
N ASN A 139 -5.17 0.84 -15.79
CA ASN A 139 -5.23 0.01 -14.58
C ASN A 139 -4.25 0.47 -13.49
N SER A 140 -3.05 0.91 -13.85
CA SER A 140 -2.04 1.41 -12.90
C SER A 140 -2.48 2.71 -12.24
N GLU A 141 -3.05 3.64 -13.02
CA GLU A 141 -3.63 4.88 -12.51
C GLU A 141 -4.84 4.61 -11.60
N LYS A 142 -5.70 3.65 -11.97
CA LYS A 142 -6.80 3.18 -11.12
C LYS A 142 -6.28 2.63 -9.80
N LEU A 143 -5.27 1.77 -9.82
CA LEU A 143 -4.65 1.24 -8.59
C LEU A 143 -4.19 2.38 -7.67
N ASN A 144 -3.49 3.36 -8.21
CA ASN A 144 -2.96 4.49 -7.46
C ASN A 144 -4.08 5.32 -6.82
N ILE A 145 -5.06 5.78 -7.62
CA ILE A 145 -6.13 6.65 -7.14
C ILE A 145 -7.06 5.95 -6.15
N LEU A 146 -7.29 4.64 -6.32
CA LEU A 146 -8.06 3.84 -5.37
C LEU A 146 -7.37 3.76 -4.01
N LEU A 147 -6.04 3.69 -3.99
CA LEU A 147 -5.27 3.61 -2.76
C LEU A 147 -5.10 4.96 -2.09
N SER A 148 -4.90 6.04 -2.85
CA SER A 148 -4.65 7.39 -2.32
C SER A 148 -5.91 8.19 -1.98
N GLU A 149 -6.90 8.21 -2.87
CA GLU A 149 -8.07 9.10 -2.77
C GLU A 149 -9.33 8.36 -2.33
N TYR A 150 -9.53 7.13 -2.82
CA TYR A 150 -10.71 6.32 -2.49
C TYR A 150 -10.47 5.31 -1.37
N SER A 151 -9.51 5.58 -0.47
CA SER A 151 -9.05 4.66 0.58
C SER A 151 -10.18 4.05 1.42
N ARG A 152 -11.26 4.80 1.69
CA ARG A 152 -12.43 4.26 2.43
C ARG A 152 -13.16 3.16 1.67
N LYS A 153 -13.46 3.37 0.39
CA LYS A 153 -14.11 2.35 -0.44
C LYS A 153 -13.17 1.17 -0.65
N THR A 154 -11.90 1.44 -0.89
CA THR A 154 -10.86 0.43 -1.06
C THR A 154 -10.71 -0.44 0.19
N ALA A 155 -10.67 0.14 1.38
CA ALA A 155 -10.56 -0.63 2.63
C ALA A 155 -11.74 -1.59 2.84
N ARG A 156 -12.97 -1.17 2.49
CA ARG A 156 -14.16 -2.03 2.53
C ARG A 156 -14.07 -3.17 1.51
N TYR A 157 -13.69 -2.86 0.28
CA TYR A 157 -13.47 -3.85 -0.77
C TYR A 157 -12.44 -4.91 -0.33
N LEU A 158 -11.30 -4.48 0.21
CA LEU A 158 -10.24 -5.41 0.63
C LEU A 158 -10.72 -6.33 1.75
N GLU A 159 -11.45 -5.81 2.74
CA GLU A 159 -11.99 -6.61 3.84
C GLU A 159 -12.98 -7.67 3.34
N GLN A 160 -13.92 -7.26 2.48
CA GLN A 160 -14.92 -8.15 1.89
C GLN A 160 -14.28 -9.20 0.98
N SER A 161 -13.32 -8.80 0.13
CA SER A 161 -12.59 -9.68 -0.77
C SER A 161 -11.79 -10.74 0.00
N LEU A 162 -11.12 -10.35 1.09
CA LEU A 162 -10.44 -11.33 1.96
C LEU A 162 -11.43 -12.27 2.67
N THR A 163 -12.60 -11.78 3.06
CA THR A 163 -13.65 -12.63 3.64
C THR A 163 -14.18 -13.63 2.61
N LYS A 164 -14.49 -13.19 1.40
CA LYS A 164 -14.88 -14.05 0.28
C LYS A 164 -13.80 -15.09 -0.05
N ARG A 165 -12.53 -14.66 -0.12
CA ARG A 165 -11.38 -15.56 -0.36
C ARG A 165 -11.29 -16.66 0.68
N ARG A 166 -11.39 -16.32 1.98
CA ARG A 166 -11.35 -17.32 3.05
C ARG A 166 -12.51 -18.31 2.95
N GLN A 167 -13.73 -17.83 2.69
CA GLN A 167 -14.87 -18.72 2.49
C GLN A 167 -14.63 -19.70 1.35
N HIS A 168 -14.13 -19.22 0.21
CA HIS A 168 -13.83 -20.09 -0.93
C HIS A 168 -12.72 -21.11 -0.64
N LEU A 169 -11.66 -20.73 0.07
CA LEU A 169 -10.53 -21.61 0.37
C LEU A 169 -10.81 -22.65 1.46
N TYR A 170 -11.72 -22.37 2.40
CA TYR A 170 -11.90 -23.21 3.60
C TYR A 170 -13.30 -23.83 3.74
N LEU A 171 -14.31 -23.34 3.01
CA LEU A 171 -15.68 -23.88 3.08
C LEU A 171 -16.10 -24.64 1.82
N ASN A 172 -15.35 -24.51 0.71
CA ASN A 172 -15.60 -25.26 -0.53
C ASN A 172 -14.58 -26.39 -0.76
N ASN A 173 -13.83 -26.78 0.27
CA ASN A 173 -12.96 -27.96 0.30
C ASN A 173 -13.58 -29.01 1.22
#